data_AF-A0A0S8E5W9-F1
#
_entry.id   AF-A0A0S8E5W9-F1
#
_cell.length_a   1.000
_cell.length_b   1.000
_cell.length_c   1.000
_cell.angle_alpha   90.00
_cell.angle_beta   90.00
_cell.angle_gamma   90.00
#
_symmetry.space_group_name_H-M   'P 1'
#
loop_
_entity.id
_entity.type
_entity.pdbx_description
1 polymer ?
#
loop_
_entity_poly.entity_id
_entity_poly.type
_entity_poly.pdbx_seq_one_letter_code
_entity_poly.pdbx_strand_id
1 'polypeptide(L)'
;MGILAMVMGFASVIFRVSINAHRTALAHAEIMRKVRAITDQLNTDFRGLNKSGEIFMAWVAKPVSAGDNKDHDLDGYERFDRVMFFADGDFQSHGSDPTIRGNTARICYMLAKKPAAIGGQPPIKVDGQKAQERILARNQHIMTADETLANFLDPNSFTDSQWYEWNNRYEYDNMSLEQWKQIPYDNKRNMLSVITGIRFGTPTVSESVWGSVIDPADPDSIHMLLCEGVAEFKIQSWYDAQQRWVPEVDPDGDGSLADTDFLLASGGAALEPEAVPGVLYPYPPYGGVVIRNVDYPRDQVDREHFSVIPGLGRALKFTFTLYDSRGVIKEGQTFTHIVYLDD
;
A
#
# COMPACT_ATOMS: atom_id res chain seq x y z
N MET A 1 20.27 50.94 -30.03
CA MET A 1 18.99 50.24 -29.76
C MET A 1 19.08 48.73 -29.95
N GLY A 2 19.57 48.22 -31.10
CA GLY A 2 19.63 46.76 -31.35
C GLY A 2 20.46 45.94 -30.34
N ILE A 3 21.64 46.43 -29.93
CA ILE A 3 22.50 45.73 -28.95
C ILE A 3 21.85 45.64 -27.57
N LEU A 4 21.19 46.72 -27.11
CA LEU A 4 20.50 46.75 -25.82
C LEU A 4 19.30 45.78 -25.79
N ALA A 5 18.52 45.74 -26.87
CA ALA A 5 17.41 44.79 -27.01
C ALA A 5 17.91 43.33 -27.00
N MET A 6 19.05 43.06 -27.65
CA MET A 6 19.67 41.74 -27.66
C MET A 6 20.16 41.32 -26.26
N VAL A 7 20.83 42.21 -25.53
CA VAL A 7 21.30 41.93 -24.15
C VAL A 7 20.12 41.70 -23.20
N MET A 8 19.05 42.49 -23.30
CA MET A 8 17.82 42.26 -22.50
C MET A 8 17.14 40.93 -22.85
N GLY A 9 17.17 40.54 -24.13
CA GLY A 9 16.67 39.24 -24.60
C GLY A 9 17.45 38.08 -23.98
N PHE A 10 18.78 38.12 -24.03
CA PHE A 10 19.64 37.11 -23.42
C PHE A 10 19.47 37.06 -21.89
N ALA A 11 19.42 38.21 -21.22
CA ALA A 11 19.20 38.26 -19.77
C ALA A 11 17.84 37.65 -19.37
N SER A 12 16.78 37.92 -20.14
CA SER A 12 15.45 37.34 -19.91
C SER A 12 15.44 35.82 -20.08
N VAL A 13 16.16 35.29 -21.09
CA VAL A 13 16.31 33.85 -21.30
C VAL A 13 17.09 33.20 -20.16
N ILE A 14 18.23 33.78 -19.75
CA ILE A 14 19.04 33.27 -18.64
C ILE A 14 18.24 33.27 -17.33
N PHE A 15 17.50 34.34 -17.06
CA PHE A 15 16.66 34.45 -15.87
C PHE A 15 15.54 33.41 -15.89
N ARG A 16 14.87 33.19 -17.03
CA ARG A 16 13.85 32.14 -17.18
C ARG A 16 14.43 30.74 -16.96
N VAL A 17 15.60 30.45 -17.55
CA VAL A 17 16.30 29.17 -17.35
C VAL A 17 16.68 28.99 -15.88
N SER A 18 17.19 30.04 -15.22
CA SER A 18 17.60 29.98 -13.81
C SER A 18 16.40 29.77 -12.88
N ILE A 19 15.27 30.44 -13.12
CA ILE A 19 14.02 30.21 -12.37
C ILE A 19 13.52 28.78 -12.57
N ASN A 20 13.50 28.29 -13.82
CA ASN A 20 13.06 26.94 -14.10
C ASN A 20 13.95 25.92 -13.39
N ALA A 21 15.27 26.07 -13.47
CA ALA A 21 16.23 25.21 -12.78
C ALA A 21 16.04 25.26 -11.25
N HIS A 22 15.81 26.44 -10.67
CA HIS A 22 15.54 26.58 -9.25
C HIS A 22 14.22 25.90 -8.83
N ARG A 23 13.15 26.04 -9.63
CA ARG A 23 11.87 25.36 -9.38
C ARG A 23 12.01 23.84 -9.47
N THR A 24 12.73 23.34 -10.47
CA THR A 24 13.01 21.90 -10.62
C THR A 24 13.84 21.38 -9.46
N ALA A 25 14.86 22.12 -9.01
CA ALA A 25 15.66 21.74 -7.84
C ALA A 25 14.82 21.65 -6.55
N LEU A 26 13.90 22.61 -6.33
CA LEU A 26 12.98 22.56 -5.19
C LEU A 26 12.02 21.37 -5.27
N ALA A 27 11.52 21.04 -6.46
CA ALA A 27 10.67 19.87 -6.68
C ALA A 27 11.40 18.55 -6.38
N HIS A 28 12.64 18.39 -6.86
CA HIS A 28 13.47 17.23 -6.50
C HIS A 28 13.73 17.17 -4.99
N ALA A 29 14.04 18.29 -4.34
CA ALA A 29 14.26 18.32 -2.90
C ALA A 29 13.00 17.92 -2.11
N GLU A 30 11.81 18.30 -2.58
CA GLU A 30 10.54 17.82 -2.01
C GLU A 30 10.39 16.31 -2.16
N ILE A 31 10.54 15.79 -3.38
CA ILE A 31 10.43 14.36 -3.66
C ILE A 31 11.43 13.56 -2.83
N MET A 32 12.70 13.97 -2.76
CA MET A 32 13.70 13.24 -1.97
C MET A 32 13.40 13.23 -0.47
N ARG A 33 12.73 14.26 0.08
CA ARG A 33 12.24 14.24 1.46
C ARG A 33 11.11 13.23 1.64
N LYS A 34 10.18 13.17 0.69
CA LYS A 34 9.10 12.16 0.67
C LYS A 34 9.66 10.75 0.61
N VAL A 35 10.60 10.48 -0.30
CA VAL A 35 11.32 9.19 -0.41
C VAL A 35 11.88 8.81 0.95
N ARG A 36 12.67 9.69 1.58
CA ARG A 36 13.30 9.42 2.87
C ARG A 36 12.26 9.08 3.95
N ALA A 37 11.19 9.86 4.06
CA ALA A 37 10.14 9.61 5.04
C ALA A 37 9.49 8.22 4.83
N ILE A 38 9.18 7.85 3.59
CA ILE A 38 8.62 6.54 3.24
C ILE A 38 9.61 5.43 3.58
N THR A 39 10.87 5.54 3.15
CA THR A 39 11.88 4.49 3.36
C THR A 39 12.26 4.32 4.82
N ASP A 40 12.38 5.41 5.58
CA ASP A 40 12.70 5.37 7.01
C ASP A 40 11.55 4.72 7.80
N GLN A 41 10.31 5.04 7.43
CA GLN A 41 9.13 4.42 8.04
C GLN A 41 9.04 2.92 7.70
N LEU A 42 9.19 2.53 6.43
CA LEU A 42 9.23 1.13 6.01
C LEU A 42 10.33 0.36 6.75
N ASN A 43 11.55 0.91 6.82
CA ASN A 43 12.66 0.27 7.54
C ASN A 43 12.35 0.09 9.03
N THR A 44 11.70 1.08 9.65
CA THR A 44 11.35 1.02 11.07
C THR A 44 10.32 -0.08 11.34
N ASP A 45 9.26 -0.13 10.54
CA ASP A 45 8.17 -1.07 10.74
C ASP A 45 8.58 -2.51 10.40
N PHE A 46 9.32 -2.71 9.31
CA PHE A 46 9.79 -4.05 8.93
C PHE A 46 10.95 -4.55 9.77
N ARG A 47 11.76 -3.67 10.38
CA ARG A 47 12.72 -4.09 11.42
C ARG A 47 11.99 -4.67 12.64
N GLY A 48 10.80 -4.15 12.94
CA GLY A 48 9.92 -4.67 13.97
C GLY A 48 9.09 -5.87 13.53
N LEU A 49 9.21 -6.38 12.30
CA LEU A 49 8.29 -7.39 11.76
C LEU A 49 8.17 -8.60 12.69
N ASN A 50 6.97 -8.79 13.23
CA ASN A 50 6.67 -9.90 14.10
C ASN A 50 6.26 -11.12 13.27
N LYS A 51 7.23 -11.98 12.96
CA LYS A 51 7.03 -13.24 12.22
C LYS A 51 6.13 -14.26 12.93
N SER A 52 5.77 -14.02 14.18
CA SER A 52 4.74 -14.80 14.89
C SER A 52 3.33 -14.28 14.64
N GLY A 53 3.16 -13.07 14.09
CA GLY A 53 1.87 -12.52 13.68
C GLY A 53 1.47 -12.89 12.26
N GLU A 54 0.29 -12.45 11.83
CA GLU A 54 -0.15 -12.63 10.45
C GLU A 54 0.51 -11.60 9.52
N ILE A 55 0.81 -12.03 8.30
CA ILE A 55 1.18 -11.15 7.19
C ILE A 55 0.21 -11.41 6.06
N PHE A 56 -0.40 -10.36 5.55
CA PHE A 56 -1.30 -10.43 4.41
C PHE A 56 -0.85 -9.44 3.33
N MET A 57 -0.48 -9.97 2.16
CA MET A 57 -0.09 -9.18 1.01
C MET A 57 -1.05 -9.46 -0.14
N ALA A 58 -1.47 -8.40 -0.83
CA ALA A 58 -2.32 -8.49 -2.00
C ALA A 58 -1.78 -7.57 -3.09
N TRP A 59 -1.62 -8.08 -4.31
CA TRP A 59 -1.02 -7.35 -5.42
C TRP A 59 -2.06 -6.99 -6.46
N VAL A 60 -2.26 -5.69 -6.69
CA VAL A 60 -3.32 -5.19 -7.56
C VAL A 60 -2.68 -4.49 -8.74
N ALA A 61 -2.92 -4.99 -9.94
CA ALA A 61 -2.56 -4.33 -11.19
C ALA A 61 -3.83 -3.84 -11.89
N LYS A 62 -3.86 -2.58 -12.34
CA LYS A 62 -4.96 -2.03 -13.15
C LYS A 62 -4.43 -1.48 -14.46
N PRO A 63 -5.11 -1.73 -15.59
CA PRO A 63 -4.65 -1.27 -16.89
C PRO A 63 -4.65 0.26 -16.94
N VAL A 64 -3.59 0.82 -17.51
CA VAL A 64 -3.49 2.26 -17.76
C VAL A 64 -4.25 2.59 -19.05
N SER A 65 -4.99 3.70 -19.04
CA SER A 65 -5.72 4.13 -20.25
C SER A 65 -4.74 4.43 -21.39
N ALA A 66 -5.08 4.01 -22.60
CA ALA A 66 -4.26 4.25 -23.80
C ALA A 66 -4.05 5.77 -24.00
N GLY A 67 -2.79 6.22 -23.88
CA GLY A 67 -2.40 7.64 -23.96
C GLY A 67 -1.92 8.25 -22.64
N ASP A 68 -2.25 7.61 -21.51
CA ASP A 68 -1.72 7.92 -20.18
C ASP A 68 -0.56 6.98 -19.79
N ASN A 69 -0.24 6.02 -20.65
CA ASN A 69 0.85 5.06 -20.46
C ASN A 69 2.19 5.78 -20.43
N LYS A 70 2.60 6.17 -19.24
CA LYS A 70 3.87 6.81 -18.91
C LYS A 70 4.66 5.99 -17.90
N ASP A 71 4.16 4.81 -17.54
CA ASP A 71 4.94 3.93 -16.72
C ASP A 71 6.17 3.43 -17.49
N HIS A 72 7.26 3.27 -16.76
CA HIS A 72 8.55 2.89 -17.30
C HIS A 72 8.64 1.39 -17.57
N ASP A 73 7.72 0.59 -17.04
CA ASP A 73 7.48 -0.80 -17.41
C ASP A 73 6.48 -0.87 -18.57
N LEU A 74 6.89 -1.51 -19.67
CA LEU A 74 6.13 -1.60 -20.91
C LEU A 74 4.85 -2.46 -20.80
N ASP A 75 4.46 -2.85 -19.57
CA ASP A 75 3.39 -3.79 -19.28
C ASP A 75 2.00 -3.15 -19.43
N GLY A 76 1.89 -1.82 -19.29
CA GLY A 76 0.64 -1.09 -19.40
C GLY A 76 -0.27 -1.16 -18.18
N TYR A 77 0.27 -1.45 -17.00
CA TYR A 77 -0.49 -1.55 -15.74
C TYR A 77 0.12 -0.69 -14.62
N GLU A 78 -0.73 -0.02 -13.85
CA GLU A 78 -0.35 0.63 -12.59
C GLU A 78 -0.57 -0.33 -11.41
N ARG A 79 0.37 -0.33 -10.44
CA ARG A 79 0.29 -1.17 -9.24
C ARG A 79 -0.23 -0.44 -8.00
N PHE A 80 -1.17 -1.09 -7.32
CA PHE A 80 -1.87 -0.61 -6.11
C PHE A 80 -1.79 -1.64 -5.00
N ASP A 81 -0.59 -2.12 -4.71
CA ASP A 81 -0.40 -3.23 -3.79
C ASP A 81 -0.75 -2.83 -2.35
N ARG A 82 -0.94 -3.86 -1.53
CA ARG A 82 -1.37 -3.75 -0.14
C ARG A 82 -0.57 -4.72 0.70
N VAL A 83 -0.13 -4.29 1.87
CA VAL A 83 0.45 -5.19 2.85
C VAL A 83 -0.09 -4.85 4.24
N MET A 84 -0.53 -5.86 4.97
CA MET A 84 -0.80 -5.81 6.39
C MET A 84 0.14 -6.79 7.10
N PHE A 85 0.73 -6.35 8.22
CA PHE A 85 1.55 -7.20 9.06
C PHE A 85 1.52 -6.71 10.50
N PHE A 86 2.00 -7.54 11.42
CA PHE A 86 2.26 -7.12 12.79
C PHE A 86 3.72 -6.74 12.96
N ALA A 87 3.96 -5.66 13.68
CA ALA A 87 5.30 -5.24 14.07
C ALA A 87 5.37 -5.01 15.56
N ASP A 88 6.53 -5.32 16.14
CA ASP A 88 6.92 -5.00 17.50
C ASP A 88 7.74 -3.70 17.52
N GLY A 89 7.49 -2.83 18.49
CA GLY A 89 8.05 -1.49 18.56
C GLY A 89 7.59 -0.73 19.79
N ASP A 90 7.76 0.59 19.79
CA ASP A 90 7.16 1.49 20.79
C ASP A 90 6.10 2.33 20.07
N PHE A 91 4.85 1.85 20.08
CA PHE A 91 3.75 2.48 19.39
C PHE A 91 2.91 3.33 20.33
N GLN A 92 2.47 4.48 19.83
CA GLN A 92 1.65 5.44 20.57
C GLN A 92 0.53 5.95 19.67
N SER A 93 -0.66 6.11 20.23
CA SER A 93 -1.81 6.70 19.53
C SER A 93 -1.65 8.21 19.39
N HIS A 94 -2.18 8.77 18.31
CA HIS A 94 -2.16 10.20 18.03
C HIS A 94 -3.30 10.97 18.72
N GLY A 95 -4.54 10.48 18.61
CA GLY A 95 -5.76 11.20 19.00
C GLY A 95 -6.43 10.70 20.27
N SER A 96 -5.96 9.61 20.88
CA SER A 96 -6.56 9.06 22.10
C SER A 96 -6.11 9.82 23.36
N ASP A 97 -7.05 10.10 24.28
CA ASP A 97 -6.80 10.66 25.60
C ASP A 97 -7.42 9.75 26.69
N PRO A 98 -6.61 9.09 27.53
CA PRO A 98 -5.15 9.15 27.58
C PRO A 98 -4.49 8.50 26.36
N THR A 99 -3.24 8.90 26.08
CA THR A 99 -2.44 8.29 25.01
C THR A 99 -2.27 6.80 25.25
N ILE A 100 -2.72 6.00 24.30
CA ILE A 100 -2.59 4.54 24.31
C ILE A 100 -1.18 4.19 23.84
N ARG A 101 -0.53 3.29 24.56
CA ARG A 101 0.80 2.78 24.24
C ARG A 101 0.76 1.27 24.13
N GLY A 102 1.53 0.72 23.22
CA GLY A 102 1.66 -0.73 23.07
C GLY A 102 2.96 -1.09 22.39
N ASN A 103 3.39 -2.33 22.61
CA ASN A 103 4.64 -2.86 22.06
C ASN A 103 4.45 -3.63 20.75
N THR A 104 3.21 -3.86 20.34
CA THR A 104 2.86 -4.54 19.09
C THR A 104 1.74 -3.77 18.41
N ALA A 105 1.83 -3.58 17.10
CA ALA A 105 0.79 -2.97 16.30
C ALA A 105 0.56 -3.72 14.99
N ARG A 106 -0.68 -3.72 14.52
CA ARG A 106 -1.04 -4.05 13.15
C ARG A 106 -0.75 -2.84 12.27
N ILE A 107 0.09 -3.02 11.27
CA ILE A 107 0.49 -1.98 10.32
C ILE A 107 -0.04 -2.35 8.96
N CYS A 108 -0.63 -1.40 8.25
CA CYS A 108 -1.06 -1.60 6.87
C CYS A 108 -0.61 -0.46 5.97
N TYR A 109 0.01 -0.81 4.85
CA TYR A 109 0.35 0.13 3.79
C TYR A 109 -0.54 -0.07 2.59
N MET A 110 -1.08 1.04 2.09
CA MET A 110 -1.91 1.07 0.90
C MET A 110 -2.02 2.48 0.34
N LEU A 111 -2.41 2.59 -0.93
CA LEU A 111 -2.92 3.87 -1.43
C LEU A 111 -4.36 4.07 -0.92
N ALA A 112 -4.61 5.23 -0.31
CA ALA A 112 -5.90 5.56 0.29
C ALA A 112 -6.94 5.98 -0.74
N LYS A 113 -8.20 5.68 -0.42
CA LYS A 113 -9.37 6.27 -1.06
C LYS A 113 -9.54 7.72 -0.60
N LYS A 114 -10.19 8.54 -1.41
CA LYS A 114 -10.61 9.89 -1.02
C LYS A 114 -12.07 9.92 -0.60
N PRO A 115 -12.46 10.79 0.34
CA PRO A 115 -13.89 11.04 0.57
C PRO A 115 -14.56 11.47 -0.74
N ALA A 116 -15.84 11.14 -0.88
CA ALA A 116 -16.62 11.65 -1.99
C ALA A 116 -16.83 13.17 -1.83
N ALA A 117 -16.86 13.90 -2.95
CA ALA A 117 -17.13 15.33 -2.94
C ALA A 117 -18.56 15.67 -2.46
N ILE A 118 -19.49 14.71 -2.55
CA ILE A 118 -20.88 14.83 -2.12
C ILE A 118 -21.11 13.82 -0.99
N GLY A 119 -21.62 14.30 0.15
CA GLY A 119 -21.95 13.44 1.28
C GLY A 119 -22.95 12.34 0.90
N GLY A 120 -22.73 11.12 1.40
CA GLY A 120 -23.56 9.95 1.12
C GLY A 120 -23.17 9.16 -0.13
N GLN A 121 -22.21 9.64 -0.93
CA GLN A 121 -21.61 8.84 -2.00
C GLN A 121 -20.44 7.98 -1.48
N PRO A 122 -20.17 6.81 -2.09
CA PRO A 122 -19.03 5.99 -1.71
C PRO A 122 -17.71 6.72 -1.96
N PRO A 123 -16.68 6.45 -1.14
CA PRO A 123 -15.34 7.03 -1.34
C PRO A 123 -14.80 6.77 -2.75
N ILE A 124 -14.04 7.72 -3.27
CA ILE A 124 -13.41 7.62 -4.59
C ILE A 124 -12.28 6.59 -4.48
N LYS A 125 -12.43 5.48 -5.22
CA LYS A 125 -11.42 4.43 -5.32
C LYS A 125 -10.11 4.98 -5.91
N VAL A 126 -8.99 4.33 -5.61
CA VAL A 126 -7.65 4.83 -5.95
C VAL A 126 -7.43 4.99 -7.46
N ASP A 127 -7.94 4.03 -8.23
CA ASP A 127 -7.94 4.03 -9.70
C ASP A 127 -8.79 5.15 -10.31
N GLY A 128 -9.79 5.66 -9.56
CA GLY A 128 -10.55 6.85 -9.93
C GLY A 128 -9.88 8.19 -9.58
N GLN A 129 -8.73 8.17 -8.91
CA GLN A 129 -7.98 9.37 -8.53
C GLN A 129 -6.84 9.64 -9.52
N LYS A 130 -6.52 10.92 -9.74
CA LYS A 130 -5.32 11.29 -10.51
C LYS A 130 -4.06 10.85 -9.77
N ALA A 131 -3.07 10.35 -10.49
CA ALA A 131 -1.78 9.88 -9.99
C ALA A 131 -1.16 10.82 -8.93
N GLN A 132 -0.99 12.11 -9.26
CA GLN A 132 -0.40 13.13 -8.38
C GLN A 132 -1.22 13.50 -7.13
N GLU A 133 -2.48 13.05 -7.08
CA GLU A 133 -3.43 13.39 -6.02
C GLU A 133 -3.62 12.24 -5.03
N ARG A 134 -3.07 11.05 -5.32
CA ARG A 134 -3.16 9.84 -4.49
C ARG A 134 -2.32 9.99 -3.23
N ILE A 135 -2.73 9.31 -2.17
CA ILE A 135 -2.08 9.36 -0.85
C ILE A 135 -1.64 7.94 -0.48
N LEU A 136 -0.38 7.77 -0.11
CA LEU A 136 0.09 6.57 0.57
C LEU A 136 -0.31 6.66 2.05
N ALA A 137 -1.12 5.70 2.46
CA ALA A 137 -1.57 5.53 3.83
C ALA A 137 -0.69 4.51 4.55
N ARG A 138 -0.44 4.80 5.82
CA ARG A 138 0.07 3.86 6.81
C ARG A 138 -0.92 3.84 7.96
N ASN A 139 -1.77 2.82 7.98
CA ASN A 139 -2.71 2.61 9.06
C ASN A 139 -2.05 1.79 10.17
N GLN A 140 -2.20 2.22 11.43
CA GLN A 140 -1.61 1.59 12.60
C GLN A 140 -2.68 1.35 13.66
N HIS A 141 -2.86 0.09 14.05
CA HIS A 141 -3.69 -0.29 15.18
C HIS A 141 -2.82 -0.92 16.26
N ILE A 142 -2.70 -0.27 17.41
CA ILE A 142 -1.97 -0.76 18.57
C ILE A 142 -2.74 -1.91 19.20
N MET A 143 -2.07 -3.05 19.35
CA MET A 143 -2.64 -4.20 20.06
C MET A 143 -2.53 -3.95 21.56
N THR A 144 -3.65 -3.97 22.26
CA THR A 144 -3.71 -3.74 23.71
C THR A 144 -4.67 -4.70 24.37
N ALA A 145 -4.43 -4.97 25.66
CA ALA A 145 -5.31 -5.75 26.53
C ALA A 145 -5.84 -4.88 27.68
N ASP A 146 -5.80 -3.55 27.52
CA ASP A 146 -6.33 -2.62 28.50
C ASP A 146 -7.86 -2.73 28.56
N GLU A 147 -8.34 -3.36 29.63
CA GLU A 147 -9.77 -3.57 29.89
C GLU A 147 -10.55 -2.25 30.10
N THR A 148 -9.86 -1.13 30.34
CA THR A 148 -10.50 0.18 30.49
C THR A 148 -10.90 0.80 29.15
N LEU A 149 -10.28 0.34 28.05
CA LEU A 149 -10.61 0.79 26.71
C LEU A 149 -11.85 0.06 26.20
N ALA A 150 -12.69 0.78 25.46
CA ALA A 150 -13.82 0.17 24.80
C ALA A 150 -13.34 -0.95 23.86
N ASN A 151 -13.85 -2.16 24.04
CA ASN A 151 -13.69 -3.23 23.07
C ASN A 151 -14.63 -2.95 21.90
N PHE A 152 -14.18 -2.08 20.99
CA PHE A 152 -15.00 -1.67 19.85
C PHE A 152 -15.21 -2.84 18.89
N LEU A 153 -14.19 -3.66 18.64
CA LEU A 153 -14.21 -4.71 17.63
C LEU A 153 -15.04 -5.93 18.03
N ASP A 154 -16.27 -6.02 17.52
CA ASP A 154 -17.07 -7.25 17.45
C ASP A 154 -17.35 -7.62 15.99
N PRO A 155 -16.50 -8.47 15.37
CA PRO A 155 -16.59 -8.75 13.94
C PRO A 155 -17.88 -9.48 13.54
N ASN A 156 -18.68 -10.00 14.49
CA ASN A 156 -19.90 -10.75 14.20
C ASN A 156 -21.13 -9.85 13.98
N SER A 157 -21.15 -8.66 14.59
CA SER A 157 -22.35 -7.81 14.67
C SER A 157 -22.15 -6.41 14.10
N PHE A 158 -20.97 -6.14 13.53
CA PHE A 158 -20.63 -4.85 12.96
C PHE A 158 -21.53 -4.43 11.80
N THR A 159 -22.09 -3.25 11.95
CA THR A 159 -22.63 -2.47 10.83
C THR A 159 -21.49 -1.93 9.95
N ASP A 160 -21.80 -1.55 8.72
CA ASP A 160 -20.84 -0.91 7.81
C ASP A 160 -20.20 0.34 8.46
N SER A 161 -20.97 1.17 9.17
CA SER A 161 -20.44 2.34 9.87
C SER A 161 -19.40 1.98 10.92
N GLN A 162 -19.61 0.90 11.67
CA GLN A 162 -18.65 0.43 12.67
C GLN A 162 -17.40 -0.15 12.03
N TRP A 163 -17.52 -0.88 10.90
CA TRP A 163 -16.34 -1.31 10.13
C TRP A 163 -15.51 -0.13 9.64
N TYR A 164 -16.19 0.91 9.13
CA TYR A 164 -15.54 2.11 8.66
C TYR A 164 -14.84 2.85 9.80
N GLU A 165 -15.53 3.10 10.91
CA GLU A 165 -14.96 3.76 12.09
C GLU A 165 -13.78 2.99 12.66
N TRP A 166 -13.93 1.67 12.85
CA TRP A 166 -12.86 0.81 13.34
C TRP A 166 -11.61 1.00 12.50
N ASN A 167 -11.70 0.81 11.18
CA ASN A 167 -10.52 0.85 10.34
C ASN A 167 -9.96 2.25 10.09
N ASN A 168 -10.78 3.32 10.12
CA ASN A 168 -10.34 4.65 9.69
C ASN A 168 -10.21 5.68 10.81
N ARG A 169 -10.69 5.36 12.02
CA ARG A 169 -10.74 6.32 13.15
C ARG A 169 -10.05 5.79 14.40
N TYR A 170 -10.18 4.49 14.66
CA TYR A 170 -9.54 3.89 15.82
C TYR A 170 -8.08 3.57 15.53
N GLU A 171 -7.23 3.82 16.52
CA GLU A 171 -5.78 3.60 16.45
C GLU A 171 -5.33 2.38 17.27
N TYR A 172 -6.28 1.60 17.78
CA TYR A 172 -6.01 0.45 18.63
C TYR A 172 -7.04 -0.65 18.41
N ASP A 173 -6.61 -1.88 18.68
CA ASP A 173 -7.46 -3.06 18.78
C ASP A 173 -7.33 -3.58 20.22
N ASN A 174 -8.44 -3.62 20.98
CA ASN A 174 -8.46 -4.21 22.33
C ASN A 174 -8.48 -5.75 22.25
N MET A 175 -7.44 -6.29 21.64
CA MET A 175 -7.20 -7.72 21.59
C MET A 175 -5.69 -8.00 21.55
N SER A 176 -5.30 -9.16 22.07
CA SER A 176 -3.96 -9.70 21.92
C SER A 176 -3.73 -10.26 20.53
N LEU A 177 -2.45 -10.38 20.15
CA LEU A 177 -2.05 -11.05 18.90
C LEU A 177 -2.55 -12.50 18.83
N GLU A 178 -2.63 -13.20 19.97
CA GLU A 178 -3.12 -14.58 20.01
C GLU A 178 -4.63 -14.64 19.77
N GLN A 179 -5.40 -13.73 20.37
CA GLN A 179 -6.83 -13.61 20.07
C GLN A 179 -7.06 -13.29 18.59
N TRP A 180 -6.23 -12.43 17.99
CA TRP A 180 -6.30 -12.13 16.56
C TRP A 180 -6.20 -13.41 15.72
N LYS A 181 -5.21 -14.27 15.96
CA LYS A 181 -5.02 -15.53 15.20
C LYS A 181 -6.19 -16.50 15.31
N GLN A 182 -6.88 -16.47 16.45
CA GLN A 182 -8.00 -17.37 16.75
C GLN A 182 -9.35 -16.87 16.19
N ILE A 183 -9.38 -15.67 15.58
CA ILE A 183 -10.59 -15.15 14.92
C ILE A 183 -11.07 -16.15 13.85
N PRO A 184 -12.35 -16.55 13.86
CA PRO A 184 -12.91 -17.45 12.86
C PRO A 184 -12.69 -16.95 11.42
N TYR A 185 -12.47 -17.87 10.48
CA TYR A 185 -12.11 -17.55 9.10
C TYR A 185 -13.09 -16.58 8.41
N ASP A 186 -14.40 -16.73 8.62
CA ASP A 186 -15.39 -15.83 8.00
C ASP A 186 -15.25 -14.39 8.49
N ASN A 187 -14.97 -14.20 9.78
CA ASN A 187 -14.71 -12.89 10.37
C ASN A 187 -13.35 -12.34 9.91
N LYS A 188 -12.33 -13.20 9.90
CA LYS A 188 -11.00 -12.87 9.39
C LYS A 188 -11.10 -12.35 7.96
N ARG A 189 -11.91 -13.00 7.14
CA ARG A 189 -12.13 -12.64 5.75
C ARG A 189 -12.69 -11.22 5.61
N ASN A 190 -13.73 -10.90 6.37
CA ASN A 190 -14.32 -9.56 6.40
C ASN A 190 -13.30 -8.52 6.87
N MET A 191 -12.54 -8.81 7.94
CA MET A 191 -11.53 -7.92 8.47
C MET A 191 -10.42 -7.63 7.45
N LEU A 192 -9.85 -8.66 6.81
CA LEU A 192 -8.79 -8.49 5.81
C LEU A 192 -9.27 -7.70 4.59
N SER A 193 -10.53 -7.89 4.19
CA SER A 193 -11.15 -7.06 3.14
C SER A 193 -11.30 -5.61 3.57
N VAL A 194 -11.79 -5.36 4.78
CA VAL A 194 -11.92 -4.00 5.32
C VAL A 194 -10.57 -3.32 5.46
N ILE A 195 -9.55 -4.03 5.94
CA ILE A 195 -8.22 -3.45 6.13
C ILE A 195 -7.60 -3.12 4.77
N THR A 196 -7.52 -4.08 3.84
CA THR A 196 -6.72 -3.90 2.62
C THR A 196 -7.45 -3.21 1.49
N GLY A 197 -8.78 -3.08 1.54
CA GLY A 197 -9.53 -2.55 0.41
C GLY A 197 -9.82 -3.58 -0.69
N ILE A 198 -9.47 -4.85 -0.47
CA ILE A 198 -9.51 -5.91 -1.49
C ILE A 198 -10.58 -6.94 -1.18
N ARG A 199 -11.23 -7.46 -2.20
CA ARG A 199 -12.11 -8.62 -2.08
C ARG A 199 -11.28 -9.86 -1.73
N PHE A 200 -11.37 -10.33 -0.51
CA PHE A 200 -10.73 -11.56 -0.07
C PHE A 200 -11.80 -12.63 0.06
N GLY A 201 -11.79 -13.63 -0.82
CA GLY A 201 -12.88 -14.62 -0.91
C GLY A 201 -14.25 -13.98 -1.20
N THR A 202 -15.25 -14.35 -0.39
CA THR A 202 -16.63 -13.83 -0.47
C THR A 202 -17.00 -13.09 0.83
N PRO A 203 -16.51 -11.86 1.04
CA PRO A 203 -16.82 -11.08 2.25
C PRO A 203 -18.32 -10.75 2.32
N THR A 204 -18.85 -10.64 3.53
CA THR A 204 -20.26 -10.26 3.77
C THR A 204 -20.43 -8.77 4.06
N VAL A 205 -19.32 -8.06 4.26
CA VAL A 205 -19.25 -6.61 4.51
C VAL A 205 -19.26 -5.83 3.20
N SER A 206 -19.92 -4.67 3.16
CA SER A 206 -20.02 -3.83 1.96
C SER A 206 -18.66 -3.30 1.48
N GLU A 207 -18.45 -3.24 0.17
CA GLU A 207 -17.23 -2.68 -0.43
C GLU A 207 -17.02 -1.19 -0.09
N SER A 208 -18.10 -0.47 0.22
CA SER A 208 -18.06 0.96 0.55
C SER A 208 -17.17 1.29 1.75
N VAL A 209 -16.95 0.32 2.65
CA VAL A 209 -16.18 0.51 3.90
C VAL A 209 -14.79 -0.13 3.86
N TRP A 210 -14.40 -0.71 2.73
CA TRP A 210 -13.08 -1.33 2.61
C TRP A 210 -11.96 -0.31 2.41
N GLY A 211 -10.76 -0.62 2.87
CA GLY A 211 -9.55 0.17 2.75
C GLY A 211 -9.55 1.42 3.63
N SER A 212 -8.43 2.15 3.55
CA SER A 212 -8.25 3.42 4.24
C SER A 212 -8.82 4.57 3.40
N VAL A 213 -9.57 5.46 4.05
CA VAL A 213 -10.10 6.71 3.50
C VAL A 213 -9.42 7.84 4.25
N ILE A 214 -8.71 8.70 3.53
CA ILE A 214 -8.02 9.85 4.11
C ILE A 214 -8.63 11.11 3.53
N ASP A 215 -9.04 12.01 4.42
CA ASP A 215 -9.41 13.37 4.10
C ASP A 215 -8.42 14.31 4.81
N PRO A 216 -7.51 14.98 4.09
CA PRO A 216 -6.58 15.93 4.69
C PRO A 216 -7.26 17.08 5.45
N ALA A 217 -8.55 17.35 5.19
CA ALA A 217 -9.34 18.34 5.92
C ALA A 217 -9.93 17.80 7.24
N ASP A 218 -9.91 16.48 7.43
CA ASP A 218 -10.44 15.79 8.60
C ASP A 218 -9.29 15.38 9.55
N PRO A 219 -9.18 16.03 10.73
CA PRO A 219 -8.10 15.75 11.68
C PRO A 219 -8.12 14.30 12.17
N ASP A 220 -9.28 13.64 12.18
CA ASP A 220 -9.39 12.28 12.68
C ASP A 220 -8.83 11.25 11.69
N SER A 221 -8.51 11.65 10.44
CA SER A 221 -7.91 10.75 9.43
C SER A 221 -6.40 10.97 9.23
N ILE A 222 -5.85 12.06 9.77
CA ILE A 222 -4.47 12.48 9.51
C ILE A 222 -3.43 11.50 10.04
N HIS A 223 -3.77 10.74 11.09
CA HIS A 223 -2.89 9.76 11.72
C HIS A 223 -2.49 8.62 10.75
N MET A 224 -3.27 8.40 9.68
CA MET A 224 -2.98 7.42 8.64
C MET A 224 -2.15 7.99 7.46
N LEU A 225 -2.01 9.31 7.34
CA LEU A 225 -1.35 9.94 6.19
C LEU A 225 0.17 9.79 6.30
N LEU A 226 0.76 9.01 5.39
CA LEU A 226 2.22 8.89 5.29
C LEU A 226 2.79 9.88 4.27
N CYS A 227 2.23 9.89 3.05
CA CYS A 227 2.75 10.75 1.99
C CYS A 227 1.70 11.04 0.92
N GLU A 228 1.60 12.30 0.50
CA GLU A 228 0.80 12.71 -0.66
C GLU A 228 1.58 12.66 -1.97
N GLY A 229 0.87 12.47 -3.08
CA GLY A 229 1.44 12.44 -4.43
C GLY A 229 2.16 11.13 -4.73
N VAL A 230 1.68 10.02 -4.20
CA VAL A 230 2.21 8.67 -4.48
C VAL A 230 1.30 8.00 -5.50
N ALA A 231 1.73 7.97 -6.75
CA ALA A 231 0.91 7.46 -7.85
C ALA A 231 0.83 5.94 -7.84
N GLU A 232 1.97 5.29 -7.67
CA GLU A 232 2.12 3.84 -7.69
C GLU A 232 2.71 3.36 -6.36
N PHE A 233 2.24 2.22 -5.88
CA PHE A 233 2.84 1.50 -4.77
C PHE A 233 2.89 0.00 -5.12
N LYS A 234 4.08 -0.46 -5.47
CA LYS A 234 4.39 -1.82 -5.94
C LYS A 234 5.25 -2.53 -4.89
N ILE A 235 4.84 -3.74 -4.52
CA ILE A 235 5.57 -4.62 -3.61
C ILE A 235 5.90 -5.89 -4.38
N GLN A 236 7.17 -6.28 -4.37
CA GLN A 236 7.62 -7.55 -4.92
C GLN A 236 8.55 -8.21 -3.91
N SER A 237 8.57 -9.53 -3.90
CA SER A 237 9.48 -10.33 -3.08
C SER A 237 10.52 -11.00 -3.95
N TRP A 238 11.71 -11.23 -3.40
CA TRP A 238 12.70 -12.07 -4.08
C TRP A 238 12.30 -13.54 -3.97
N TYR A 239 12.14 -14.22 -5.11
CA TYR A 239 11.79 -15.65 -5.13
C TYR A 239 12.94 -16.50 -5.68
N ASP A 240 13.62 -17.22 -4.78
CA ASP A 240 14.83 -17.99 -5.11
C ASP A 240 14.60 -19.09 -6.14
N ALA A 241 13.43 -19.74 -6.17
CA ALA A 241 13.16 -20.79 -7.14
C ALA A 241 13.16 -20.29 -8.60
N GLN A 242 12.82 -19.02 -8.82
CA GLN A 242 12.79 -18.39 -10.13
C GLN A 242 13.89 -17.33 -10.34
N GLN A 243 14.69 -17.04 -9.30
CA GLN A 243 15.77 -16.05 -9.33
C GLN A 243 15.33 -14.66 -9.84
N ARG A 244 14.12 -14.22 -9.44
CA ARG A 244 13.55 -12.92 -9.83
C ARG A 244 12.64 -12.33 -8.76
N TRP A 245 12.15 -11.12 -9.01
CA TRP A 245 11.15 -10.45 -8.19
C TRP A 245 9.74 -10.90 -8.58
N VAL A 246 8.89 -11.24 -7.61
CA VAL A 246 7.52 -11.76 -7.82
C VAL A 246 6.54 -11.02 -6.89
N PRO A 247 5.32 -10.66 -7.36
CA PRO A 247 4.78 -10.90 -8.69
C PRO A 247 5.06 -9.77 -9.69
N GLU A 248 5.09 -10.13 -10.96
CA GLU A 248 5.27 -9.24 -12.10
C GLU A 248 4.15 -9.44 -13.15
N VAL A 249 3.73 -8.35 -13.79
CA VAL A 249 2.64 -8.40 -14.77
C VAL A 249 3.14 -8.99 -16.08
N ASP A 250 4.32 -8.56 -16.53
CA ASP A 250 5.00 -9.06 -17.73
C ASP A 250 6.46 -9.41 -17.35
N PRO A 251 6.70 -10.61 -16.78
CA PRO A 251 8.03 -11.03 -16.33
C PRO A 251 9.13 -11.02 -17.41
N ASP A 252 8.81 -11.33 -18.66
CA ASP A 252 9.78 -11.36 -19.76
C ASP A 252 9.83 -10.09 -20.62
N GLY A 253 8.85 -9.18 -20.46
CA GLY A 253 8.80 -7.88 -21.09
C GLY A 253 8.38 -7.92 -22.56
N ASP A 254 7.73 -8.99 -23.00
CA ASP A 254 7.31 -9.17 -24.39
C ASP A 254 5.95 -8.52 -24.73
N GLY A 255 5.26 -7.95 -23.73
CA GLY A 255 3.94 -7.32 -23.83
C GLY A 255 2.77 -8.30 -23.80
N SER A 256 3.03 -9.59 -23.58
CA SER A 256 2.04 -10.65 -23.39
C SER A 256 1.70 -10.82 -21.91
N LEU A 257 0.54 -11.45 -21.65
CA LEU A 257 0.16 -11.88 -20.30
C LEU A 257 0.28 -13.41 -20.14
N ALA A 258 0.99 -14.08 -21.05
CA ALA A 258 1.08 -15.54 -21.05
C ALA A 258 1.77 -16.06 -19.79
N ASP A 259 2.82 -15.37 -19.33
CA ASP A 259 3.67 -15.69 -18.20
C ASP A 259 3.35 -14.88 -16.92
N THR A 260 2.39 -13.94 -16.98
CA THR A 260 2.01 -13.10 -15.83
C THR A 260 1.79 -13.88 -14.53
N ASP A 261 2.27 -13.32 -13.42
CA ASP A 261 2.03 -13.83 -12.06
C ASP A 261 0.64 -13.47 -11.52
N PHE A 262 -0.11 -12.65 -12.26
CA PHE A 262 -1.45 -12.19 -11.91
C PHE A 262 -2.52 -13.15 -12.42
N LEU A 263 -3.68 -13.16 -11.74
CA LEU A 263 -4.81 -13.95 -12.20
C LEU A 263 -5.40 -13.32 -13.47
N LEU A 264 -5.73 -14.16 -14.45
CA LEU A 264 -6.30 -13.74 -15.73
C LEU A 264 -7.82 -13.85 -15.74
N ALA A 265 -8.46 -12.90 -16.41
CA ALA A 265 -9.88 -12.92 -16.68
C ALA A 265 -10.26 -14.07 -17.62
N SER A 266 -11.56 -14.37 -17.68
CA SER A 266 -12.11 -15.35 -18.62
C SER A 266 -11.71 -14.98 -20.07
N GLY A 267 -10.89 -15.83 -20.71
CA GLY A 267 -10.37 -15.60 -22.06
C GLY A 267 -8.87 -15.25 -22.13
N GLY A 268 -8.22 -15.00 -20.99
CA GLY A 268 -6.75 -14.92 -20.89
C GLY A 268 -6.10 -13.66 -21.48
N ALA A 269 -6.88 -12.71 -22.00
CA ALA A 269 -6.36 -11.51 -22.65
C ALA A 269 -6.22 -10.29 -21.73
N ALA A 270 -6.67 -10.38 -20.47
CA ALA A 270 -6.61 -9.31 -19.48
C ALA A 270 -6.50 -9.90 -18.08
N LEU A 271 -6.02 -9.11 -17.13
CA LEU A 271 -6.03 -9.49 -15.71
C LEU A 271 -7.46 -9.53 -15.17
N GLU A 272 -7.72 -10.44 -14.23
CA GLU A 272 -9.01 -10.55 -13.55
C GLU A 272 -9.15 -9.39 -12.54
N PRO A 273 -10.09 -8.44 -12.76
CA PRO A 273 -10.15 -7.23 -11.95
C PRO A 273 -10.51 -7.45 -10.48
N GLU A 274 -11.19 -8.56 -10.15
CA GLU A 274 -11.66 -8.86 -8.79
C GLU A 274 -10.85 -9.96 -8.07
N ALA A 275 -10.14 -10.81 -8.82
CA ALA A 275 -9.32 -11.89 -8.27
C ALA A 275 -7.87 -11.42 -8.17
N VAL A 276 -7.47 -11.07 -6.96
CA VAL A 276 -6.17 -10.47 -6.69
C VAL A 276 -5.23 -11.56 -6.18
N PRO A 277 -4.04 -11.77 -6.78
CA PRO A 277 -3.04 -12.66 -6.20
C PRO A 277 -2.63 -12.14 -4.81
N GLY A 278 -2.27 -13.05 -3.91
CA GLY A 278 -1.95 -12.68 -2.55
C GLY A 278 -1.31 -13.80 -1.74
N VAL A 279 -0.79 -13.42 -0.58
CA VAL A 279 -0.24 -14.33 0.42
C VAL A 279 -0.85 -14.00 1.77
N LEU A 280 -1.35 -15.02 2.44
CA LEU A 280 -1.70 -14.98 3.85
C LEU A 280 -0.73 -15.89 4.59
N TYR A 281 -0.06 -15.37 5.61
CA TYR A 281 0.86 -16.09 6.47
C TYR A 281 0.43 -15.89 7.93
N PRO A 282 0.63 -16.86 8.84
CA PRO A 282 1.09 -18.23 8.61
C PRO A 282 -0.07 -19.24 8.42
N TYR A 283 0.27 -20.43 7.97
CA TYR A 283 -0.53 -21.65 8.09
C TYR A 283 0.12 -22.59 9.12
N PRO A 284 -0.66 -23.24 10.00
CA PRO A 284 -2.10 -23.09 10.26
C PRO A 284 -2.46 -21.78 11.00
N PRO A 285 -3.74 -21.34 11.00
CA PRO A 285 -4.90 -22.07 10.46
C PRO A 285 -5.27 -21.72 9.02
N TYR A 286 -4.94 -20.53 8.51
CA TYR A 286 -5.53 -20.02 7.28
C TYR A 286 -4.55 -19.69 6.16
N GLY A 287 -3.25 -19.61 6.45
CA GLY A 287 -2.24 -19.18 5.47
C GLY A 287 -2.25 -19.96 4.16
N GLY A 288 -1.77 -19.31 3.10
CA GLY A 288 -1.74 -19.82 1.74
C GLY A 288 -1.16 -18.78 0.77
N VAL A 289 -0.70 -19.27 -0.38
CA VAL A 289 -0.18 -18.47 -1.49
C VAL A 289 -1.12 -18.63 -2.67
N VAL A 290 -1.50 -17.53 -3.30
CA VAL A 290 -2.23 -17.52 -4.58
C VAL A 290 -1.52 -16.58 -5.53
N ILE A 291 -0.69 -17.14 -6.40
CA ILE A 291 0.05 -16.42 -7.45
C ILE A 291 -0.03 -17.30 -8.71
N ARG A 292 -0.33 -16.71 -9.87
CA ARG A 292 -0.38 -17.48 -11.11
C ARG A 292 1.01 -18.00 -11.45
N ASN A 293 1.10 -19.19 -12.05
CA ASN A 293 2.36 -19.83 -12.43
C ASN A 293 3.32 -20.13 -11.26
N VAL A 294 2.83 -20.08 -10.01
CA VAL A 294 3.58 -20.43 -8.81
C VAL A 294 2.75 -21.42 -7.98
N ASP A 295 3.25 -22.65 -7.85
CA ASP A 295 2.69 -23.65 -6.94
C ASP A 295 3.56 -23.71 -5.69
N TYR A 296 2.97 -23.45 -4.52
CA TYR A 296 3.68 -23.45 -3.24
C TYR A 296 2.88 -24.21 -2.19
N PRO A 297 3.47 -25.22 -1.51
CA PRO A 297 2.74 -26.05 -0.57
C PRO A 297 2.20 -25.22 0.61
N ARG A 298 0.90 -25.36 0.87
CA ARG A 298 0.22 -24.60 1.94
C ARG A 298 0.79 -24.89 3.32
N ASP A 299 1.20 -26.12 3.56
CA ASP A 299 1.84 -26.60 4.79
C ASP A 299 3.24 -26.00 5.01
N GLN A 300 3.86 -25.43 3.97
CA GLN A 300 5.14 -24.71 4.06
C GLN A 300 4.94 -23.19 4.19
N VAL A 301 3.71 -22.68 4.31
CA VAL A 301 3.47 -21.26 4.57
C VAL A 301 3.64 -20.98 6.06
N ASP A 302 4.85 -21.23 6.57
CA ASP A 302 5.18 -21.24 7.99
C ASP A 302 6.49 -20.50 8.27
N ARG A 303 6.82 -20.37 9.56
CA ARG A 303 8.00 -19.64 10.00
C ARG A 303 9.32 -20.28 9.57
N GLU A 304 9.37 -21.59 9.44
CA GLU A 304 10.59 -22.34 9.08
C GLU A 304 10.97 -22.09 7.61
N HIS A 305 9.96 -21.91 6.76
CA HIS A 305 10.12 -21.68 5.33
C HIS A 305 9.97 -20.20 4.92
N PHE A 306 9.86 -19.28 5.89
CA PHE A 306 9.53 -17.87 5.67
C PHE A 306 10.31 -17.21 4.52
N SER A 307 11.63 -17.42 4.46
CA SER A 307 12.53 -16.79 3.48
C SER A 307 12.36 -17.29 2.05
N VAL A 308 11.65 -18.40 1.85
CA VAL A 308 11.41 -19.01 0.53
C VAL A 308 9.94 -18.94 0.08
N ILE A 309 9.05 -18.39 0.91
CA ILE A 309 7.64 -18.21 0.54
C ILE A 309 7.56 -17.15 -0.57
N PRO A 310 7.04 -17.49 -1.77
CA PRO A 310 6.83 -16.51 -2.83
C PRO A 310 5.84 -15.44 -2.36
N GLY A 311 6.23 -14.17 -2.45
CA GLY A 311 5.47 -13.03 -1.94
C GLY A 311 5.98 -12.44 -0.62
N LEU A 312 6.77 -13.19 0.15
CA LEU A 312 7.44 -12.70 1.35
C LEU A 312 8.95 -12.72 1.16
N GLY A 313 9.49 -13.91 0.89
CA GLY A 313 10.90 -14.14 0.60
C GLY A 313 11.86 -13.61 1.65
N ARG A 314 13.15 -13.60 1.32
CA ARG A 314 14.21 -12.97 2.12
C ARG A 314 14.23 -11.45 2.05
N ALA A 315 13.59 -10.87 1.04
CA ALA A 315 13.63 -9.44 0.79
C ALA A 315 12.37 -8.97 0.06
N LEU A 316 11.90 -7.78 0.44
CA LEU A 316 10.83 -7.06 -0.21
C LEU A 316 11.38 -5.84 -0.92
N LYS A 317 11.00 -5.68 -2.18
CA LYS A 317 11.27 -4.53 -3.03
C LYS A 317 10.00 -3.69 -3.12
N PHE A 318 10.07 -2.47 -2.60
CA PHE A 318 9.04 -1.46 -2.71
C PHE A 318 9.40 -0.51 -3.84
N THR A 319 8.51 -0.36 -4.82
CA THR A 319 8.64 0.64 -5.88
C THR A 319 7.50 1.63 -5.76
N PHE A 320 7.81 2.92 -5.85
CA PHE A 320 6.80 3.97 -5.79
C PHE A 320 7.15 5.15 -6.69
N THR A 321 6.12 5.72 -7.32
CA THR A 321 6.23 6.89 -8.20
C THR A 321 5.71 8.13 -7.48
N LEU A 322 6.58 9.12 -7.28
CA LEU A 322 6.29 10.32 -6.49
C LEU A 322 6.18 11.57 -7.35
N TYR A 323 5.17 12.38 -7.05
CA TYR A 323 4.95 13.69 -7.65
C TYR A 323 5.28 14.81 -6.67
N ASP A 324 5.77 15.93 -7.20
CA ASP A 324 5.91 17.16 -6.44
C ASP A 324 4.56 17.88 -6.31
N SER A 325 4.34 18.52 -5.17
CA SER A 325 3.10 19.26 -4.85
C SER A 325 2.76 20.38 -5.84
N ARG A 326 3.74 20.84 -6.63
CA ARG A 326 3.63 21.97 -7.56
C ARG A 326 3.52 21.54 -9.02
N GLY A 327 3.55 20.25 -9.33
CA GLY A 327 3.49 19.69 -10.68
C GLY A 327 4.61 20.19 -11.60
N VAL A 328 5.79 20.49 -11.04
CA VAL A 328 6.97 20.89 -11.83
C VAL A 328 7.53 19.68 -12.60
N ILE A 329 7.56 18.50 -11.98
CA ILE A 329 7.95 17.23 -12.58
C ILE A 329 6.68 16.47 -12.96
N LYS A 330 6.24 16.68 -14.22
CA LYS A 330 4.93 16.21 -14.71
C LYS A 330 4.76 14.68 -14.74
N GLU A 331 5.86 13.95 -14.78
CA GLU A 331 5.87 12.49 -14.88
C GLU A 331 6.10 11.84 -13.52
N GLY A 332 6.34 12.64 -12.48
CA GLY A 332 6.83 12.14 -11.20
C GLY A 332 8.25 11.58 -11.32
N GLN A 333 8.68 10.87 -10.27
CA GLN A 333 9.92 10.12 -10.25
C GLN A 333 9.70 8.79 -9.53
N THR A 334 10.14 7.70 -10.16
CA THR A 334 10.05 6.34 -9.59
C THR A 334 11.28 6.02 -8.77
N PHE A 335 11.06 5.46 -7.59
CA PHE A 335 12.11 5.01 -6.68
C PHE A 335 11.86 3.58 -6.27
N THR A 336 12.96 2.88 -5.98
CA THR A 336 12.92 1.52 -5.45
C THR A 336 13.68 1.48 -4.13
N HIS A 337 13.09 0.82 -3.14
CA HIS A 337 13.69 0.57 -1.83
C HIS A 337 13.58 -0.92 -1.50
N ILE A 338 14.66 -1.51 -0.99
CA ILE A 338 14.69 -2.94 -0.64
C ILE A 338 14.84 -3.06 0.88
N VAL A 339 13.97 -3.89 1.47
CA VAL A 339 14.01 -4.29 2.87
C VAL A 339 14.33 -5.77 2.94
N TYR A 340 15.34 -6.15 3.71
CA TYR A 340 15.68 -7.55 3.97
C TYR A 340 14.91 -8.05 5.19
N LEU A 341 14.37 -9.26 5.09
CA LEU A 341 13.55 -9.90 6.13
C LEU A 341 14.28 -11.02 6.89
N ASP A 342 15.50 -11.38 6.45
CA ASP A 342 16.28 -12.48 7.05
C ASP A 342 17.10 -12.06 8.28
N ASP A 343 17.22 -10.75 8.54
CA ASP A 343 18.03 -10.19 9.63
C ASP A 343 17.38 -10.31 11.02
#